data_AF-A0A0P7THZ1-F1
#
_entry.id   AF-A0A0P7THZ1-F1
#
_cell.length_a   1.000
_cell.length_b   1.000
_cell.length_c   1.000
_cell.angle_alpha   90.00
_cell.angle_beta   90.00
_cell.angle_gamma   90.00
#
_symmetry.space_group_name_H-M   'P 1'
#
loop_
_entity.id
_entity.type
_entity.pdbx_description
1 polymer ?
#
loop_
_entity_poly.entity_id
_entity_poly.type
_entity_poly.pdbx_seq_one_letter_code
_entity_poly.pdbx_strand_id
1 'polypeptide(L)'
;MRNALKELNLNIVDMEDESATLDGEDVLFTGREFFVGISTRTNQRGAEILADTFKDYAVSMVPVQNGQRLKSFCSMAGPGLVAIGSSEHAQKCLK
;
A
#
# COMPACT_ATOMS: atom_id res chain seq x y z
N MET A 1 -15.37 1.53 -9.89
CA MET A 1 -13.93 1.28 -10.16
C MET A 1 -13.72 0.10 -11.09
N ARG A 2 -14.13 -1.12 -10.71
CA ARG A 2 -13.91 -2.35 -11.51
C ARG A 2 -14.25 -2.25 -13.00
N ASN A 3 -15.44 -1.78 -13.37
CA ASN A 3 -15.85 -1.66 -14.78
C ASN A 3 -14.94 -0.69 -15.57
N ALA A 4 -14.56 0.43 -14.97
CA ALA A 4 -13.64 1.37 -15.60
C ALA A 4 -12.25 0.74 -15.85
N LEU A 5 -11.74 -0.09 -14.92
CA LEU A 5 -10.47 -0.81 -15.12
C LEU A 5 -10.59 -1.87 -16.23
N LYS A 6 -11.77 -2.50 -16.37
CA LYS A 6 -12.06 -3.47 -17.43
C LYS A 6 -12.08 -2.79 -18.80
N GLU A 7 -12.70 -1.61 -18.90
CA GLU A 7 -12.72 -0.80 -20.13
C GLU A 7 -11.32 -0.35 -20.56
N LEU A 8 -10.38 -0.21 -19.61
CA LEU A 8 -8.97 0.06 -19.86
C LEU A 8 -8.15 -1.19 -20.22
N ASN A 9 -8.78 -2.36 -20.37
CA ASN A 9 -8.13 -3.64 -20.66
C ASN A 9 -7.03 -4.03 -19.64
N LEU A 10 -7.20 -3.64 -18.37
CA LEU A 10 -6.32 -4.10 -17.30
C LEU A 10 -6.73 -5.50 -16.84
N ASN A 11 -5.74 -6.31 -16.44
CA ASN A 11 -6.01 -7.56 -15.73
C ASN A 11 -6.56 -7.23 -14.34
N ILE A 12 -7.71 -7.81 -13.99
CA ILE A 12 -8.41 -7.52 -12.73
C ILE A 12 -8.28 -8.74 -11.83
N VAL A 13 -7.78 -8.50 -10.61
CA VAL A 13 -7.84 -9.44 -9.49
C VAL A 13 -8.72 -8.78 -8.43
N ASP A 14 -9.83 -9.43 -8.10
CA ASP A 14 -10.74 -8.99 -7.05
C ASP A 14 -10.30 -9.60 -5.71
N MET A 15 -10.24 -8.79 -4.64
CA MET A 15 -9.97 -9.29 -3.28
C MET A 15 -11.29 -9.81 -2.68
N GLU A 16 -11.56 -11.10 -2.85
CA GLU A 16 -12.82 -11.75 -2.46
C GLU A 16 -12.83 -12.32 -1.04
N ASP A 17 -11.66 -12.43 -0.39
CA ASP A 17 -11.53 -12.92 0.98
C ASP A 17 -12.15 -11.92 1.96
N GLU A 18 -13.27 -12.27 2.58
CA GLU A 18 -14.03 -11.41 3.50
C GLU A 18 -13.23 -11.01 4.76
N SER A 19 -12.18 -11.77 5.10
CA SER A 19 -11.29 -11.43 6.21
C SER A 19 -10.21 -10.41 5.83
N ALA A 20 -10.05 -10.13 4.53
CA ALA A 20 -9.03 -9.24 4.02
C ALA A 20 -9.56 -7.81 3.85
N THR A 21 -8.79 -6.83 4.33
CA THR A 21 -9.08 -5.42 4.05
C THR A 21 -7.81 -4.71 3.62
N LEU A 22 -7.92 -3.83 2.63
CA LEU A 22 -6.82 -3.00 2.15
C LEU A 22 -7.36 -1.68 1.57
N ASP A 23 -6.78 -0.57 2.03
CA ASP A 23 -6.99 0.76 1.47
C ASP A 23 -5.80 1.10 0.56
N GLY A 24 -6.08 1.59 -0.65
CA GLY A 24 -5.04 1.98 -1.61
C GLY A 24 -4.14 3.10 -1.09
N GLU A 25 -4.57 3.89 -0.10
CA GLU A 25 -3.73 4.87 0.58
C GLU A 25 -2.63 4.26 1.47
N ASP A 26 -2.79 3.00 1.90
CA ASP A 26 -1.74 2.28 2.64
C ASP A 26 -0.68 1.67 1.73
N VAL A 27 -0.82 1.75 0.40
CA VAL A 27 0.11 1.13 -0.56
C VAL A 27 1.02 2.18 -1.18
N LEU A 28 2.32 2.07 -0.91
CA LEU A 28 3.37 2.84 -1.56
C LEU A 28 4.18 1.94 -2.49
N PHE A 29 4.00 2.11 -3.81
CA PHE A 29 4.85 1.48 -4.82
C PHE A 29 6.02 2.39 -5.17
N THR A 30 7.25 1.89 -5.01
CA THR A 30 8.47 2.69 -5.21
C THR A 30 9.02 2.62 -6.64
N GLY A 31 8.41 1.79 -7.49
CA GLY A 31 9.00 1.35 -8.76
C GLY A 31 9.95 0.15 -8.61
N ARG A 32 10.22 -0.32 -7.38
CA ARG A 32 11.11 -1.45 -7.08
C ARG A 32 10.47 -2.48 -6.14
N GLU A 33 9.62 -2.02 -5.23
CA GLU A 33 8.94 -2.83 -4.22
C GLU A 33 7.69 -2.09 -3.73
N PHE A 34 6.87 -2.79 -2.95
CA PHE A 34 5.73 -2.22 -2.24
C PHE A 34 6.04 -2.11 -0.74
N PHE A 35 5.69 -0.96 -0.16
CA PHE A 35 5.43 -0.84 1.27
C PHE A 35 3.92 -0.80 1.50
N VAL A 36 3.43 -1.64 2.39
CA VAL A 36 2.00 -1.71 2.74
C VAL A 36 1.82 -1.37 4.21
N GLY A 37 1.12 -0.27 4.48
CA GLY A 37 0.75 0.15 5.82
C GLY A 37 -0.24 -0.83 6.46
N ILE A 38 0.09 -1.37 7.63
CA ILE A 38 -0.85 -2.10 8.48
C ILE A 38 -1.53 -1.08 9.38
N SER A 39 -2.81 -0.83 9.12
CA SER A 39 -3.60 0.25 9.69
C SER A 39 -4.95 -0.27 10.19
N THR A 40 -5.85 0.63 10.60
CA THR A 40 -7.24 0.27 10.91
C THR A 40 -8.08 -0.08 9.67
N ARG A 41 -7.56 0.21 8.47
CA ARG A 41 -8.23 -0.05 7.17
C ARG A 41 -7.56 -1.17 6.39
N THR A 42 -6.27 -1.39 6.60
CA THR A 42 -5.48 -2.41 5.90
C THR A 42 -4.91 -3.41 6.89
N ASN A 43 -5.26 -4.69 6.70
CA ASN A 43 -4.79 -5.76 7.57
C ASN A 43 -3.76 -6.66 6.87
N GLN A 44 -3.16 -7.57 7.66
CA GLN A 44 -2.16 -8.52 7.22
C GLN A 44 -2.62 -9.33 6.00
N ARG A 45 -3.87 -9.81 6.04
CA ARG A 45 -4.43 -10.65 4.96
C ARG A 45 -4.57 -9.88 3.65
N GLY A 46 -4.99 -8.61 3.70
CA GLY A 46 -5.04 -7.74 2.52
C GLY A 46 -3.66 -7.51 1.90
N ALA A 47 -2.63 -7.33 2.74
CA ALA A 47 -1.25 -7.17 2.28
C ALA A 47 -0.70 -8.44 1.62
N GLU A 48 -1.02 -9.63 2.16
CA GLU A 48 -0.65 -10.92 1.57
C GLU A 48 -1.28 -11.13 0.18
N ILE A 49 -2.56 -10.80 0.04
CA ILE A 49 -3.24 -10.89 -1.27
C ILE A 49 -2.60 -9.93 -2.29
N LEU A 50 -2.16 -8.73 -1.86
CA LEU A 50 -1.41 -7.82 -2.72
C LEU A 50 -0.08 -8.44 -3.17
N ALA A 51 0.64 -9.09 -2.26
CA ALA A 51 1.88 -9.80 -2.58
C ALA A 51 1.66 -10.96 -3.57
N ASP A 52 0.61 -11.75 -3.37
CA ASP A 52 0.22 -12.82 -4.29
C ASP A 52 -0.20 -12.30 -5.68
N THR A 53 -0.77 -11.09 -5.72
CA THR A 53 -1.19 -10.44 -6.97
C THR A 53 0.01 -9.89 -7.76
N PHE A 54 1.03 -9.35 -7.08
CA PHE A 54 2.20 -8.71 -7.69
C PHE A 54 3.50 -9.45 -7.37
N LYS A 55 3.59 -10.73 -7.74
CA LYS A 55 4.68 -11.66 -7.37
C LYS A 55 6.09 -11.24 -7.80
N ASP A 56 6.20 -10.35 -8.78
CA ASP A 56 7.48 -9.84 -9.29
C ASP A 56 8.12 -8.78 -8.38
N TYR A 57 7.38 -8.27 -7.40
CA TYR A 57 7.83 -7.20 -6.51
C TYR A 57 7.79 -7.68 -5.05
N ALA A 58 8.83 -7.31 -4.31
CA ALA A 58 8.82 -7.51 -2.86
C ALA A 58 7.71 -6.67 -2.21
N VAL A 59 7.13 -7.20 -1.13
CA VAL A 59 6.11 -6.51 -0.33
C VAL A 59 6.53 -6.52 1.13
N SER A 60 6.73 -5.33 1.69
CA SER A 60 7.10 -5.11 3.09
C SER A 60 5.95 -4.44 3.83
N MET A 61 5.55 -5.01 4.96
CA MET A 61 4.46 -4.48 5.79
C MET A 61 5.01 -3.56 6.86
N VAL A 62 4.36 -2.41 7.04
CA VAL A 62 4.83 -1.33 7.89
C VAL A 62 3.73 -0.93 8.88
N PRO A 63 3.96 -0.93 10.20
CA PRO A 63 2.96 -0.48 11.16
C PRO A 63 2.60 1.01 10.96
N VAL A 64 1.31 1.30 10.79
CA VAL A 64 0.77 2.66 10.75
C VAL A 64 -0.10 2.88 11.98
N GLN A 65 0.14 3.99 12.68
CA GLN A 65 -0.48 4.27 13.98
C GLN A 65 -1.44 5.47 13.87
N ASN A 66 -2.12 5.76 14.97
CA ASN A 66 -2.94 6.97 15.14
C ASN A 66 -4.08 7.11 14.12
N GLY A 67 -4.56 6.00 13.55
CA GLY A 67 -5.65 5.99 12.57
C GLY A 67 -5.29 6.67 11.25
N GLN A 68 -4.00 6.91 10.98
CA GLN A 68 -3.54 7.41 9.69
C GLN A 68 -3.40 6.28 8.67
N ARG A 69 -3.15 6.66 7.41
CA ARG A 69 -2.78 5.75 6.31
C ARG A 69 -1.36 6.07 5.87
N LEU A 70 -0.64 5.10 5.32
CA LEU A 70 0.78 5.25 4.98
C LEU A 70 1.05 6.52 4.15
N LYS A 71 0.29 6.72 3.07
CA LYS A 71 0.47 7.88 2.18
C LYS A 71 -0.06 9.21 2.72
N SER A 72 -0.61 9.24 3.93
CA SER A 72 -0.98 10.51 4.59
C SER A 72 0.25 11.34 4.97
N PHE A 73 1.43 10.71 5.07
CA PHE A 73 2.68 11.39 5.45
C PHE A 73 3.89 11.03 4.57
N CYS A 74 3.72 10.21 3.53
CA CYS A 74 4.77 9.95 2.55
C CYS A 74 4.21 9.73 1.13
N SER A 75 5.05 9.91 0.11
CA SER A 75 4.73 9.55 -1.29
C SER A 75 6.00 9.52 -2.14
N MET A 76 5.94 8.94 -3.33
CA MET A 76 7.02 9.09 -4.31
C MET A 76 7.04 10.51 -4.86
N ALA A 77 8.15 11.22 -4.68
CA ALA A 77 8.39 12.55 -5.28
C ALA A 77 9.22 12.48 -6.57
N GLY A 78 9.72 11.30 -6.91
CA GLY A 78 10.45 11.01 -8.13
C GLY A 78 11.09 9.61 -8.08
N PRO A 79 11.74 9.16 -9.17
CA PRO A 79 12.45 7.87 -9.17
C PRO A 79 13.51 7.82 -8.06
N GLY A 80 13.36 6.88 -7.14
CA GLY A 80 14.28 6.74 -6.01
C GLY A 80 14.19 7.85 -4.95
N LEU A 81 13.12 8.65 -4.95
CA LEU A 81 12.91 9.74 -3.99
C LEU A 81 11.54 9.63 -3.31
N VAL A 82 11.54 9.40 -2.00
CA VAL A 82 10.34 9.42 -1.16
C VAL A 82 10.26 10.77 -0.43
N ALA A 83 9.17 11.51 -0.65
CA ALA A 83 8.80 12.62 0.22
C ALA A 83 8.22 12.06 1.52
N ILE A 84 8.63 12.64 2.66
CA ILE A 84 8.16 12.21 3.98
C ILE A 84 8.00 13.41 4.91
N GLY A 85 6.96 13.38 5.74
CA GLY A 85 6.73 14.38 6.79
C GLY A 85 7.81 14.34 7.88
N SER A 86 7.97 15.46 8.59
CA SER A 86 8.95 15.61 9.68
C SER A 86 8.43 15.21 11.06
N SER A 87 7.19 14.72 11.17
CA SER A 87 6.65 14.24 12.44
C SER A 87 7.38 12.98 12.89
N GLU A 88 7.46 12.77 14.21
CA GLU A 88 8.07 11.57 14.78
C GLU A 88 7.42 10.27 14.25
N HIS A 89 6.10 10.30 14.08
CA HIS A 89 5.35 9.18 13.53
C HIS A 89 5.80 8.83 12.11
N ALA A 90 5.86 9.82 11.21
CA ALA A 90 6.27 9.62 9.83
C ALA A 90 7.70 9.09 9.75
N GLN A 91 8.62 9.69 10.51
CA GLN A 91 10.03 9.32 10.52
C GLN A 91 10.32 7.94 11.10
N LYS A 92 9.46 7.41 11.99
CA LYS A 92 9.61 6.05 12.54
C LYS A 92 8.97 4.97 11.65
N CYS A 93 7.98 5.34 10.84
CA CYS A 93 7.23 4.38 10.03
C CYS A 93 8.12 3.76 8.94
N LEU A 94 8.92 4.55 8.23
CA LEU A 94 9.77 4.08 7.12
C LEU A 94 11.26 3.97 7.48
N LYS A 95 11.59 3.84 8.78
CA LYS A 95 12.97 3.68 9.26
C LYS A 95 13.37 2.23 9.42
#